data_AF-A0A7C5PX32-F1
#
_entry.id   AF-A0A7C5PX32-F1
#
_cell.length_a   1.000
_cell.length_b   1.000
_cell.length_c   1.000
_cell.angle_alpha   90.00
_cell.angle_beta   90.00
_cell.angle_gamma   90.00
#
_symmetry.space_group_name_H-M   'P 1'
#
loop_
_entity.id
_entity.type
_entity.pdbx_description
1 polymer ?
#
loop_
_entity_poly.entity_id
_entity_poly.type
_entity_poly.pdbx_seq_one_letter_code
_entity_poly.pdbx_strand_id
1 'polypeptide(L)'
;PVPVNSYALRSGPKAGMATVAAAGPLSNLALAILAAIPVRLGVVEAASIFSGGMLNFFLPTTSQLFYTFIWLNVVLLLFNLLPIAPLDGFKVLLGFLPWPASETFRKSEPFGPLILLALVFLPTGLTTILTGLTNWIVGILV
;
A
#
# COMPACT_ATOMS: atom_id res chain seq x y z
N PRO A 1 -14.25 1.74 8.48
CA PRO A 1 -13.35 2.85 8.84
C PRO A 1 -13.79 3.54 10.13
N VAL A 2 -12.86 3.77 11.06
CA VAL A 2 -13.13 4.50 12.30
C VAL A 2 -13.01 6.00 11.99
N PRO A 3 -14.05 6.82 12.19
CA PRO A 3 -13.99 8.25 11.92
C PRO A 3 -13.00 8.94 12.89
N VAL A 4 -12.08 9.73 12.33
CA VAL A 4 -11.09 10.51 13.09
C VAL A 4 -11.50 11.97 13.10
N ASN A 5 -11.52 12.58 14.30
CA ASN A 5 -11.75 14.02 14.42
C ASN A 5 -10.45 14.78 14.15
N SER A 6 -10.37 15.44 12.99
CA SER A 6 -9.18 16.20 12.58
C SER A 6 -8.86 17.37 13.51
N TYR A 7 -9.87 18.03 14.10
CA TYR A 7 -9.68 19.17 14.99
C TYR A 7 -9.10 18.82 16.36
N ALA A 8 -9.12 17.53 16.74
CA ALA A 8 -8.57 17.05 18.00
C ALA A 8 -7.09 16.65 17.90
N LEU A 9 -6.46 16.73 16.72
CA LEU A 9 -5.09 16.29 16.49
C LEU A 9 -4.07 17.35 16.93
N ARG A 10 -3.06 16.93 17.70
CA ARG A 10 -2.01 17.81 18.26
C ARG A 10 -1.27 18.64 17.21
N SER A 11 -1.00 18.04 16.05
CA SER A 11 -0.30 18.70 14.93
C SER A 11 -1.23 19.58 14.07
N GLY A 12 -2.47 19.83 14.52
CA GLY A 12 -3.51 20.51 13.76
C GLY A 12 -4.20 19.59 12.75
N PRO A 13 -5.32 20.05 12.15
CA PRO A 13 -6.20 19.20 11.34
C PRO A 13 -5.54 18.68 10.06
N LYS A 14 -4.62 19.44 9.48
CA LYS A 14 -3.96 19.10 8.22
C LYS A 14 -2.81 18.13 8.41
N ALA A 15 -1.79 18.53 9.18
CA ALA A 15 -0.63 17.67 9.43
C ALA A 15 -0.99 16.45 10.29
N GLY A 16 -1.94 16.59 11.21
CA GLY A 16 -2.48 15.46 11.96
C GLY A 16 -3.12 14.41 11.06
N MET A 17 -4.01 14.81 10.15
CA MET A 17 -4.66 13.88 9.22
C MET A 17 -3.66 13.20 8.28
N ALA A 18 -2.63 13.91 7.84
CA ALA A 18 -1.57 13.34 7.03
C ALA A 18 -0.72 12.32 7.81
N THR A 19 -0.46 12.58 9.10
CA THR A 19 0.26 11.63 9.97
C THR A 19 -0.56 10.35 10.17
N VAL A 20 -1.87 10.49 10.41
CA VAL A 20 -2.79 9.34 10.54
C VAL A 20 -2.84 8.55 9.23
N ALA A 21 -2.93 9.22 8.08
CA ALA A 21 -2.93 8.57 6.78
C ALA A 21 -1.62 7.83 6.50
N ALA A 22 -0.47 8.41 6.88
CA ALA A 22 0.83 7.77 6.71
C ALA A 22 0.98 6.47 7.55
N ALA A 23 0.21 6.32 8.64
CA ALA A 23 0.25 5.12 9.46
C ALA A 23 -0.15 3.85 8.68
N GLY A 24 -1.06 3.96 7.70
CA GLY A 24 -1.45 2.85 6.83
C GLY A 24 -0.26 2.28 6.03
N PRO A 25 0.33 3.04 5.09
CA PRO A 25 1.55 2.66 4.38
C PRO A 25 2.67 2.16 5.29
N LEU A 26 2.95 2.86 6.40
CA LEU A 26 4.02 2.48 7.32
C LEU A 26 3.74 1.14 8.02
N SER A 27 2.49 0.84 8.38
CA SER A 27 2.10 -0.44 8.95
C SER A 27 2.27 -1.59 7.95
N ASN A 28 1.88 -1.39 6.69
CA ASN A 28 2.09 -2.37 5.63
C ASN A 28 3.59 -2.66 5.40
N LEU A 29 4.42 -1.61 5.37
CA LEU A 29 5.87 -1.77 5.28
C LEU A 29 6.43 -2.56 6.47
N ALA A 30 6.02 -2.21 7.69
CA ALA A 30 6.46 -2.91 8.89
C ALA A 30 6.06 -4.39 8.88
N LEU A 31 4.81 -4.70 8.50
CA LEU A 31 4.32 -6.08 8.38
C LEU A 31 5.08 -6.87 7.31
N ALA A 32 5.36 -6.27 6.15
CA ALA A 32 6.17 -6.90 5.10
C ALA A 32 7.58 -7.23 5.60
N ILE A 33 8.25 -6.29 6.28
CA ILE A 33 9.59 -6.49 6.84
C ILE A 33 9.57 -7.60 7.91
N LEU A 34 8.62 -7.54 8.85
CA LEU A 34 8.52 -8.53 9.93
C LEU A 34 8.27 -9.94 9.38
N ALA A 35 7.45 -10.08 8.35
CA ALA A 35 7.21 -11.37 7.70
C ALA A 35 8.40 -11.84 6.85
N ALA A 36 9.25 -10.95 6.35
CA ALA A 36 10.44 -11.31 5.60
C ALA A 36 11.56 -11.88 6.49
N ILE A 37 11.60 -11.54 7.79
CA ILE A 37 12.66 -11.98 8.72
C ILE A 37 12.81 -13.51 8.76
N PRO A 38 11.74 -14.32 9.01
CA PRO A 38 11.87 -15.78 9.04
C PRO A 38 12.33 -16.38 7.70
N VAL A 39 11.94 -15.79 6.58
CA VAL A 39 12.34 -16.25 5.25
C VAL A 39 13.83 -16.00 5.03
N ARG A 40 14.32 -14.82 5.41
CA ARG A 40 15.72 -14.43 5.24
C ARG A 40 16.68 -15.16 6.19
N LEU A 41 16.18 -15.58 7.34
CA LEU A 41 16.92 -16.43 8.28
C LEU A 41 16.92 -17.92 7.86
N GLY A 42 16.26 -18.28 6.76
CA GLY A 42 16.15 -19.67 6.28
C GLY A 42 15.25 -20.55 7.15
N VAL A 43 14.48 -19.97 8.06
CA VAL A 43 13.48 -20.70 8.87
C VAL A 43 12.30 -21.12 8.00
N VAL A 44 12.00 -20.32 6.97
CA VAL A 44 11.00 -20.61 5.95
C VAL A 44 11.71 -20.63 4.60
N GLU A 45 11.53 -21.71 3.82
CA GLU A 45 12.10 -21.79 2.48
C GLU A 45 11.54 -20.68 1.58
N ALA A 46 12.41 -20.08 0.77
CA ALA A 46 11.99 -19.13 -0.25
C ALA A 46 11.20 -19.86 -1.33
N ALA A 47 9.88 -19.74 -1.30
CA ALA A 47 8.99 -20.23 -2.36
C ALA A 47 8.52 -19.08 -3.24
N SER A 48 8.23 -19.39 -4.51
CA SER A 48 7.52 -18.45 -5.38
C SER A 48 6.01 -18.58 -5.20
N ILE A 49 5.25 -17.49 -5.38
CA ILE A 49 3.76 -17.51 -5.32
C ILE A 49 3.19 -18.54 -6.29
N PHE A 50 3.86 -18.76 -7.43
CA PHE A 50 3.37 -19.58 -8.52
C PHE A 50 4.01 -20.97 -8.62
N SER A 51 4.88 -21.36 -7.68
CA SER A 51 5.43 -22.72 -7.64
C SER A 51 4.40 -23.66 -7.02
N GLY A 52 3.52 -24.22 -7.84
CA GLY A 52 2.54 -25.21 -7.42
C GLY A 52 1.39 -25.40 -8.40
N GLY A 53 0.92 -26.63 -8.56
CA GLY A 53 -0.32 -26.92 -9.29
C GLY A 53 -1.55 -26.41 -8.53
N MET A 54 -2.76 -26.58 -9.10
CA MET A 54 -4.02 -26.10 -8.52
C MET A 54 -4.25 -26.48 -7.04
N LEU A 55 -3.70 -27.60 -6.56
CA LEU A 55 -3.81 -28.00 -5.16
C LEU A 55 -3.14 -27.00 -4.20
N ASN A 56 -2.01 -26.40 -4.59
CA ASN A 56 -1.32 -25.40 -3.76
C ASN A 56 -2.06 -24.06 -3.71
N PHE A 57 -3.01 -23.81 -4.62
CA PHE A 57 -3.90 -22.66 -4.54
C PHE A 57 -4.93 -22.82 -3.40
N PHE A 58 -5.42 -24.05 -3.18
CA PHE A 58 -6.39 -24.33 -2.11
C PHE A 58 -5.74 -24.64 -0.76
N LEU A 59 -4.54 -25.24 -0.78
CA LEU A 59 -3.76 -25.58 0.41
C LEU A 59 -2.34 -25.04 0.29
N PRO A 60 -2.15 -23.71 0.48
CA PRO A 60 -0.84 -23.09 0.36
C PRO A 60 0.10 -23.61 1.45
N THR A 61 1.36 -23.84 1.10
CA THR A 61 2.41 -24.16 2.06
C THR A 61 2.69 -22.95 2.96
N THR A 62 3.34 -23.18 4.11
CA THR A 62 3.79 -22.10 5.00
C THR A 62 4.64 -21.07 4.24
N SER A 63 5.56 -21.52 3.38
CA SER A 63 6.38 -20.62 2.55
C SER A 63 5.56 -19.77 1.58
N GLN A 64 4.55 -20.34 0.93
CA GLN A 64 3.64 -19.59 0.05
C GLN A 64 2.79 -18.57 0.82
N LEU A 65 2.36 -18.90 2.05
CA LEU A 65 1.62 -17.97 2.90
C LEU A 65 2.48 -16.76 3.28
N PHE A 66 3.72 -16.99 3.70
CA PHE A 66 4.66 -15.91 4.02
C PHE A 66 4.93 -15.02 2.81
N TYR A 67 5.24 -15.61 1.66
CA TYR A 67 5.51 -14.84 0.46
C TYR A 67 4.28 -14.04 0.01
N THR A 68 3.09 -14.65 0.01
CA THR A 68 1.82 -13.97 -0.34
C THR A 68 1.54 -12.83 0.62
N PHE A 69 1.78 -13.03 1.92
CA PHE A 69 1.59 -11.99 2.94
C PHE A 69 2.55 -10.82 2.73
N ILE A 70 3.84 -11.07 2.48
CA ILE A 70 4.84 -10.03 2.18
C ILE A 70 4.41 -9.28 0.92
N TRP A 71 4.10 -10.00 -0.15
CA TRP A 71 3.70 -9.43 -1.43
C TRP A 71 2.46 -8.55 -1.31
N LEU A 72 1.41 -9.02 -0.62
CA LEU A 72 0.19 -8.23 -0.39
C LEU A 72 0.47 -6.97 0.41
N ASN A 73 1.27 -7.03 1.47
CA ASN A 73 1.62 -5.84 2.24
C ASN A 73 2.43 -4.84 1.41
N VAL A 74 3.35 -5.30 0.56
CA VAL A 74 4.08 -4.41 -0.37
C VAL A 74 3.15 -3.78 -1.41
N VAL A 75 2.22 -4.55 -1.98
CA VAL A 75 1.21 -4.00 -2.91
C VAL A 75 0.34 -2.97 -2.20
N LEU A 76 -0.16 -3.26 -1.01
CA LEU A 76 -0.99 -2.34 -0.23
C LEU A 76 -0.21 -1.09 0.17
N LEU A 77 1.08 -1.21 0.51
CA LEU A 77 1.99 -0.09 0.71
C LEU A 77 2.03 0.81 -0.52
N LEU A 78 2.40 0.26 -1.69
CA LEU A 78 2.55 1.04 -2.92
C LEU A 78 1.23 1.64 -3.38
N PHE A 79 0.13 0.90 -3.26
CA PHE A 79 -1.20 1.36 -3.61
C PHE A 79 -1.63 2.51 -2.69
N ASN A 80 -1.43 2.38 -1.37
CA ASN A 80 -1.76 3.45 -0.43
C ASN A 80 -0.84 4.67 -0.55
N LEU A 81 0.27 4.61 -1.27
CA LEU A 81 1.10 5.79 -1.57
C LEU A 81 0.62 6.57 -2.80
N LEU A 82 -0.31 6.04 -3.59
CA LEU A 82 -0.85 6.76 -4.74
C LEU A 82 -1.61 8.02 -4.28
N PRO A 83 -1.34 9.19 -4.89
CA PRO A 83 -1.95 10.47 -4.49
C PRO A 83 -3.37 10.63 -5.06
N ILE A 84 -4.24 9.64 -4.83
CA ILE A 84 -5.59 9.57 -5.41
C ILE A 84 -6.59 9.20 -4.30
N ALA A 85 -7.66 9.98 -4.13
CA ALA A 85 -8.70 9.63 -3.18
C ALA A 85 -9.41 8.31 -3.60
N PRO A 86 -9.79 7.42 -2.66
CA PRO A 86 -9.80 7.58 -1.21
C PRO A 86 -8.51 7.10 -0.50
N LEU A 87 -7.42 6.85 -1.25
CA LEU A 87 -6.19 6.25 -0.73
C LEU A 87 -5.45 7.19 0.23
N ASP A 88 -4.64 6.61 1.12
CA ASP A 88 -3.96 7.37 2.17
C ASP A 88 -2.96 8.40 1.61
N GLY A 89 -2.30 8.10 0.49
CA GLY A 89 -1.33 8.97 -0.18
C GLY A 89 -1.94 10.31 -0.60
N PHE A 90 -3.23 10.35 -0.90
CA PHE A 90 -3.96 11.60 -1.15
C PHE A 90 -3.96 12.52 0.09
N LYS A 91 -4.30 11.97 1.26
CA LYS A 91 -4.35 12.71 2.52
C LYS A 91 -2.95 13.09 3.02
N VAL A 92 -1.97 12.21 2.82
CA VAL A 92 -0.56 12.51 3.09
C VAL A 92 -0.12 13.71 2.25
N LEU A 93 -0.36 13.68 0.93
CA LEU A 93 -0.01 14.77 0.03
C LEU A 93 -0.70 16.08 0.40
N LEU A 94 -2.00 16.03 0.74
CA LEU A 94 -2.74 17.19 1.23
C LEU A 94 -2.05 17.83 2.44
N GLY A 95 -1.52 17.03 3.37
CA GLY A 95 -0.76 17.51 4.53
C GLY A 95 0.50 18.29 4.19
N PHE A 96 1.22 17.85 3.15
CA PHE A 96 2.49 18.46 2.72
C PHE A 96 2.32 19.72 1.86
N LEU A 97 1.23 19.82 1.09
CA LEU A 97 1.00 20.97 0.20
C LEU A 97 0.76 22.27 1.01
N PRO A 98 1.09 23.46 0.48
CA PRO A 98 0.66 24.73 1.08
C PRO A 98 -0.87 24.90 0.99
N TRP A 99 -1.46 25.74 1.84
CA TRP A 99 -2.93 25.87 1.98
C TRP A 99 -3.68 26.10 0.66
N PRO A 100 -3.27 27.01 -0.24
CA PRO A 100 -3.98 27.24 -1.51
C PRO A 100 -3.95 26.01 -2.44
N ALA A 101 -2.82 25.30 -2.46
CA ALA A 101 -2.65 24.10 -3.27
C ALA A 101 -3.45 22.93 -2.70
N SER A 102 -3.49 22.75 -1.37
CA SER A 102 -4.28 21.68 -0.75
C SER A 102 -5.78 21.85 -0.98
N GLU A 103 -6.30 23.09 -0.93
CA GLU A 103 -7.71 23.36 -1.21
C GLU A 103 -8.06 23.07 -2.67
N THR A 104 -7.18 23.44 -3.61
CA THR A 104 -7.37 23.14 -5.03
C THR A 104 -7.32 21.64 -5.29
N PHE A 105 -6.36 20.93 -4.68
CA PHE A 105 -6.22 19.49 -4.83
C PHE A 105 -7.39 18.73 -4.19
N ARG A 106 -7.94 19.20 -3.05
CA ARG A 106 -9.11 18.58 -2.40
C ARG A 106 -10.35 18.58 -3.30
N LYS A 107 -10.47 19.52 -4.25
CA LYS A 107 -11.58 19.52 -5.23
C LYS A 107 -11.57 18.28 -6.14
N SER A 108 -10.44 17.57 -6.26
CA SER A 108 -10.34 16.32 -7.02
C SER A 108 -10.84 15.09 -6.25
N GLU A 109 -11.05 15.21 -4.93
CA GLU A 109 -11.45 14.10 -4.04
C GLU A 109 -12.70 13.34 -4.54
N PRO A 110 -13.79 14.00 -5.01
CA PRO A 110 -14.98 13.30 -5.49
C PRO A 110 -14.74 12.47 -6.76
N PHE A 111 -13.77 12.86 -7.59
CA PHE A 111 -13.41 12.14 -8.81
C PHE A 111 -12.41 11.01 -8.55
N GLY A 112 -11.80 10.98 -7.36
CA GLY A 112 -10.76 10.01 -6.99
C GLY A 112 -11.15 8.54 -7.26
N PRO A 113 -12.31 8.05 -6.78
CA PRO A 113 -12.73 6.67 -7.03
C PRO A 113 -12.85 6.33 -8.53
N LEU A 114 -13.34 7.27 -9.35
CA LEU A 114 -13.46 7.08 -10.79
C LEU A 114 -12.09 7.03 -11.47
N ILE A 115 -11.18 7.93 -11.08
CA ILE A 115 -9.79 7.95 -11.57
C ILE A 115 -9.07 6.65 -11.20
N LEU A 116 -9.25 6.18 -9.95
CA LEU A 116 -8.66 4.94 -9.48
C LEU A 116 -9.16 3.74 -10.28
N LEU A 117 -10.47 3.66 -10.52
CA LEU A 117 -11.06 2.61 -11.34
C LEU A 117 -10.49 2.65 -12.76
N ALA A 118 -10.44 3.82 -13.38
CA ALA A 118 -9.88 3.98 -14.71
C ALA A 118 -8.41 3.53 -14.76
N LEU A 119 -7.59 3.87 -13.77
CA LEU A 119 -6.18 3.48 -13.71
C LEU A 119 -5.97 1.97 -13.53
N VAL A 120 -6.83 1.29 -12.77
CA VAL A 120 -6.73 -0.15 -12.52
C VAL A 120 -7.23 -0.96 -13.73
N PHE A 121 -8.30 -0.53 -14.38
CA PHE A 121 -8.96 -1.29 -15.45
C PHE A 121 -8.47 -0.93 -16.85
N LEU A 122 -7.98 0.29 -17.08
CA LEU A 122 -7.42 0.66 -18.37
C LEU A 122 -5.93 0.26 -18.44
N PRO A 123 -5.43 -0.13 -19.62
CA PRO A 123 -4.02 -0.48 -19.82
C PRO A 123 -3.13 0.78 -19.85
N THR A 124 -3.06 1.48 -18.71
CA THR A 124 -2.30 2.72 -18.52
C THR A 124 -0.82 2.47 -18.23
N GLY A 125 -0.42 1.21 -18.05
CA GLY A 125 0.91 0.82 -17.61
C GLY A 125 1.14 0.96 -16.09
N LEU A 126 0.21 1.57 -15.35
CA LEU A 126 0.31 1.69 -13.89
C LEU A 126 0.42 0.31 -13.23
N THR A 127 -0.39 -0.65 -13.65
CA THR A 127 -0.37 -2.03 -13.13
C THR A 127 0.99 -2.68 -13.37
N THR A 128 1.60 -2.48 -14.55
CA THR A 128 2.94 -2.98 -14.87
C THR A 128 4.01 -2.33 -13.98
N ILE A 129 3.94 -1.02 -13.76
CA ILE A 129 4.87 -0.30 -12.88
C ILE A 129 4.73 -0.80 -11.44
N LEU A 130 3.50 -0.86 -10.91
CA LEU A 130 3.24 -1.30 -9.55
C LEU A 130 3.68 -2.75 -9.32
N THR A 131 3.39 -3.66 -10.26
CA THR A 131 3.82 -5.06 -10.16
C THR A 131 5.34 -5.20 -10.27
N GLY A 132 5.99 -4.45 -11.16
CA GLY A 132 7.45 -4.39 -11.27
C GLY A 132 8.11 -3.90 -9.98
N LEU A 133 7.64 -2.79 -9.41
CA LEU A 133 8.12 -2.25 -8.14
C LEU A 133 7.86 -3.22 -6.98
N THR A 134 6.68 -3.84 -6.95
CA THR A 134 6.34 -4.83 -5.92
C THR A 134 7.32 -6.00 -5.96
N ASN A 135 7.53 -6.59 -7.13
CA ASN A 135 8.45 -7.72 -7.29
C ASN A 135 9.89 -7.34 -6.94
N TRP A 136 10.31 -6.13 -7.31
CA TRP A 136 11.63 -5.61 -6.95
C TRP A 136 11.79 -5.45 -5.42
N ILE A 137 10.82 -4.85 -4.74
CA ILE A 137 10.85 -4.69 -3.27
C ILE A 137 10.82 -6.06 -2.59
N VAL A 138 9.94 -6.97 -3.02
CA VAL A 138 9.83 -8.31 -2.43
C VAL A 138 11.13 -9.09 -2.60
N GLY A 139 11.79 -9.02 -3.76
CA GLY A 139 13.10 -9.65 -3.99
C GLY A 139 14.26 -8.99 -3.24
N ILE A 140 14.09 -7.78 -2.71
CA ILE A 140 15.04 -7.19 -1.75
C ILE A 140 14.78 -7.74 -0.34
N LEU A 141 13.51 -7.95 0.02
CA LEU A 141 13.10 -8.39 1.35
C LEU A 141 13.45 -9.87 1.59
N VAL A 142 13.19 -10.72 0.61
CA VAL A 142 13.35 -12.18 0.62
C VAL A 142 14.47 -12.57 -0.32
#